data_AF-A0A3C0MB82-F1
#
_entry.id   AF-A0A3C0MB82-F1
#
_cell.length_a   1.000
_cell.length_b   1.000
_cell.length_c   1.000
_cell.angle_alpha   90.00
_cell.angle_beta   90.00
_cell.angle_gamma   90.00
#
_symmetry.space_group_name_H-M   'P 1'
#
loop_
_entity.id
_entity.type
_entity.pdbx_description
1 polymer ?
#
loop_
_entity_poly.entity_id
_entity_poly.type
_entity_poly.pdbx_seq_one_letter_code
_entity_poly.pdbx_strand_id
1 'polypeptide(L)'
;MSDYNTHYAQGRVAAQGAAQVDAGLRAYMLGIYNYMGLALLLTGVVAYGVGSYAEANPAVAQTLFGSPLKWVIIFAPLAVVMGLSFGINRLSASTAQLLFWLYAGLVGLSLSAIFLVYTNESIARTFFITAAAFG
;
A
#
# COMPACT_ATOMS: atom_id res chain seq x y z
N MET A 1 1.30 43.13 -39.49
CA MET A 1 2.28 42.64 -38.49
C MET A 1 1.67 42.27 -37.13
N SER A 2 0.46 42.70 -36.78
CA SER A 2 -0.20 42.41 -35.49
C SER A 2 -0.63 40.95 -35.31
N ASP A 3 -1.03 40.29 -36.39
CA ASP A 3 -1.70 38.97 -36.30
C ASP A 3 -0.74 37.84 -35.94
N TYR A 4 0.54 37.96 -36.29
CA TYR A 4 1.57 37.01 -35.88
C TYR A 4 1.69 36.96 -34.35
N ASN A 5 1.71 38.12 -33.68
CA ASN A 5 1.88 38.20 -32.23
C ASN A 5 0.71 37.56 -31.45
N THR A 6 -0.50 37.63 -31.99
CA THR A 6 -1.71 37.01 -31.41
C THR A 6 -1.66 35.48 -31.47
N HIS A 7 -1.19 34.91 -32.58
CA HIS A 7 -1.03 33.46 -32.71
C HIS A 7 0.09 32.92 -31.80
N TYR A 8 1.19 33.66 -31.64
CA TYR A 8 2.24 33.31 -30.67
C TYR A 8 1.78 33.41 -29.22
N ALA A 9 0.93 34.40 -28.89
CA ALA A 9 0.35 34.52 -27.56
C ALA A 9 -0.66 33.39 -27.25
N GLN A 10 -1.52 33.03 -28.20
CA GLN A 10 -2.46 31.91 -28.05
C GLN A 10 -1.74 30.56 -27.90
N GLY A 11 -0.67 30.32 -28.66
CA GLY A 11 0.14 29.11 -28.52
C GLY A 11 0.83 28.99 -27.15
N ARG A 12 1.27 30.12 -26.57
CA ARG A 12 1.86 30.16 -25.22
C ARG A 12 0.84 29.88 -24.13
N VAL A 13 -0.37 30.42 -24.21
CA VAL A 13 -1.45 30.18 -23.24
C VAL A 13 -1.90 28.71 -23.29
N ALA A 14 -2.01 28.12 -24.48
CA ALA A 14 -2.33 26.70 -24.64
C ALA A 14 -1.21 25.79 -24.09
N ALA A 15 0.06 26.11 -24.35
CA ALA A 15 1.20 25.36 -23.80
C ALA A 15 1.31 25.50 -22.27
N GLN A 16 1.02 26.68 -21.71
CA GLN A 16 0.97 26.90 -20.27
C GLN A 16 -0.17 26.11 -19.60
N GLY A 17 -1.35 26.04 -20.24
CA GLY A 17 -2.46 25.21 -19.77
C GLY A 17 -2.13 23.72 -19.79
N ALA A 18 -1.50 23.22 -20.87
CA ALA A 18 -1.06 21.83 -20.95
C ALA A 18 0.00 21.49 -19.87
N ALA A 19 0.96 22.38 -19.63
CA ALA A 19 1.98 22.20 -18.59
C ALA A 19 1.39 22.19 -17.16
N GLN A 20 0.35 23.00 -16.89
CA GLN A 20 -0.34 23.01 -15.60
C GLN A 20 -1.13 21.72 -15.35
N VAL A 21 -1.79 21.17 -16.37
CA VAL A 21 -2.51 19.89 -16.28
C VAL A 21 -1.54 18.74 -16.00
N ASP A 22 -0.39 18.71 -16.68
CA ASP A 22 0.66 17.69 -16.45
C ASP A 22 1.22 17.75 -15.02
N ALA A 23 1.51 18.96 -14.51
CA ALA A 23 1.97 19.16 -13.15
C ALA A 23 0.95 18.65 -12.11
N GLY A 24 -0.35 18.88 -12.33
CA GLY A 24 -1.43 18.38 -11.46
C GLY A 24 -1.56 16.85 -11.48
N LEU A 25 -1.50 16.24 -12.66
CA LEU A 25 -1.55 14.78 -12.79
C LEU A 25 -0.33 14.12 -12.13
N ARG A 26 0.86 14.68 -12.33
CA ARG A 26 2.08 14.20 -11.68
C ARG A 26 1.98 14.30 -10.16
N ALA A 27 1.51 15.42 -9.62
CA ALA A 27 1.32 15.59 -8.19
C ALA A 27 0.32 14.57 -7.62
N TYR A 28 -0.78 14.32 -8.33
CA TYR A 28 -1.77 13.31 -7.96
C TYR A 28 -1.18 11.89 -7.94
N MET A 29 -0.47 11.50 -9.01
CA MET A 29 0.18 10.19 -9.10
C MET A 29 1.26 9.99 -8.04
N LEU A 30 2.10 11.01 -7.79
CA LEU A 30 3.07 10.98 -6.69
C LEU A 30 2.39 10.81 -5.32
N GLY A 31 1.24 11.45 -5.11
CA GLY A 31 0.43 11.25 -3.92
C GLY A 31 0.00 9.79 -3.76
N ILE A 32 -0.49 9.15 -4.83
CA ILE A 32 -0.88 7.74 -4.81
C ILE A 32 0.33 6.84 -4.50
N TYR A 33 1.46 7.05 -5.18
CA TYR A 33 2.66 6.25 -4.97
C TYR A 33 3.19 6.37 -3.54
N ASN A 34 3.22 7.58 -2.97
CA ASN A 34 3.57 7.78 -1.57
C ASN A 34 2.62 7.03 -0.62
N TYR A 35 1.32 7.06 -0.89
CA TYR A 35 0.33 6.31 -0.10
C TYR A 35 0.57 4.79 -0.16
N MET A 36 0.83 4.25 -1.36
CA MET A 36 1.10 2.82 -1.53
C MET A 36 2.42 2.41 -0.89
N GLY A 37 3.47 3.23 -1.03
CA GLY A 37 4.77 3.00 -0.40
C GLY A 37 4.68 3.00 1.14
N LEU A 38 3.93 3.93 1.72
CA LEU A 38 3.70 3.97 3.17
C LEU A 38 2.89 2.76 3.66
N ALA A 39 1.89 2.32 2.89
CA ALA A 39 1.14 1.11 3.23
C ALA A 39 1.98 -0.17 3.14
N LEU A 40 2.87 -0.25 2.13
CA LEU A 40 3.84 -1.34 2.02
C LEU A 40 4.81 -1.33 3.21
N LEU A 41 5.31 -0.16 3.61
CA LEU A 41 6.15 0.00 4.79
C LEU A 41 5.43 -0.48 6.06
N LEU A 42 4.18 -0.05 6.26
CA LEU A 42 3.35 -0.51 7.39
C LEU A 42 3.20 -2.03 7.38
N THR A 43 2.90 -2.61 6.22
CA THR A 43 2.76 -4.07 6.03
C THR A 43 4.03 -4.78 6.48
N GLY A 44 5.21 -4.31 6.02
CA GLY A 44 6.50 -4.87 6.41
C GLY A 44 6.79 -4.74 7.90
N VAL A 45 6.50 -3.58 8.50
CA VAL A 45 6.70 -3.34 9.94
C VAL A 45 5.84 -4.27 10.79
N VAL A 46 4.55 -4.43 10.44
CA VAL A 46 3.65 -5.34 11.16
C VAL A 46 4.10 -6.78 11.00
N ALA A 47 4.46 -7.19 9.77
CA ALA A 47 4.93 -8.55 9.50
C ALA A 47 6.19 -8.88 10.30
N TYR A 48 7.17 -7.98 10.31
CA TYR A 48 8.40 -8.14 11.10
C TYR A 48 8.11 -8.16 12.59
N GLY A 49 7.35 -7.20 13.12
CA GLY A 49 7.05 -7.12 14.55
C GLY A 49 6.34 -8.36 15.09
N VAL A 50 5.32 -8.85 14.39
CA VAL A 50 4.60 -10.07 14.79
C VAL A 50 5.45 -11.31 14.55
N GLY A 51 6.14 -11.38 13.41
CA GLY A 51 6.97 -12.53 13.02
C GLY A 51 8.10 -12.76 14.02
N SER A 52 8.91 -11.74 14.28
CA SER A 52 10.01 -11.82 15.25
C SER A 52 9.52 -12.10 16.68
N TYR A 53 8.36 -11.57 17.06
CA TYR A 53 7.78 -11.87 18.37
C TYR A 53 7.32 -13.33 18.47
N ALA A 54 6.71 -13.87 17.41
CA ALA A 54 6.29 -15.27 17.36
C ALA A 54 7.48 -16.24 17.32
N GLU A 55 8.56 -15.93 16.59
CA GLU A 55 9.81 -16.70 16.58
C GLU A 55 10.40 -16.83 17.99
N ALA A 56 10.41 -15.73 18.75
CA ALA A 56 10.94 -15.72 20.12
C ALA A 56 10.00 -16.37 21.15
N ASN A 57 8.72 -16.57 20.82
CA ASN A 57 7.70 -17.04 21.77
C ASN A 57 6.85 -18.18 21.18
N PRO A 58 7.25 -19.45 21.37
CA PRO A 58 6.54 -20.60 20.79
C PRO A 58 5.05 -20.70 21.16
N ALA A 59 4.68 -20.27 22.37
CA ALA A 59 3.27 -20.23 22.80
C ALA A 59 2.44 -19.23 21.97
N VAL A 60 3.02 -18.09 21.60
CA VAL A 60 2.38 -17.08 20.74
C VAL A 60 2.27 -17.62 19.32
N ALA A 61 3.34 -18.21 18.78
CA ALA A 61 3.31 -18.84 17.46
C ALA A 61 2.23 -19.92 17.38
N GLN A 62 2.11 -20.77 18.40
CA GLN A 62 1.08 -21.81 18.47
C GLN A 62 -0.32 -21.23 18.56
N THR A 63 -0.51 -20.14 19.31
CA THR A 63 -1.83 -19.48 19.44
C THR A 63 -2.25 -18.84 18.13
N LEU A 64 -1.35 -18.11 17.46
CA LEU A 64 -1.65 -17.39 16.23
C LEU A 64 -1.79 -18.32 15.02
N PHE A 65 -0.85 -19.27 14.84
CA PHE A 65 -0.72 -20.04 13.60
C PHE A 65 -1.01 -21.54 13.78
N GLY A 66 -0.94 -22.06 15.01
CA GLY A 66 -1.25 -23.46 15.34
C GLY A 66 -2.71 -23.70 15.75
N SER A 67 -3.50 -22.66 16.01
CA SER A 67 -4.90 -22.74 16.43
C SER A 67 -5.87 -22.38 15.30
N PRO A 68 -7.20 -22.58 15.46
CA PRO A 68 -8.21 -22.10 14.51
C PRO A 68 -8.16 -20.59 14.23
N LEU A 69 -7.53 -19.79 15.10
CA LEU A 69 -7.33 -18.35 14.88
C LEU A 69 -6.58 -18.05 13.57
N LYS A 70 -5.73 -18.97 13.12
CA LYS A 70 -5.00 -18.84 11.85
C LYS A 70 -5.93 -18.57 10.66
N TRP A 71 -7.14 -19.15 10.67
CA TRP A 71 -8.11 -18.96 9.60
C TRP A 71 -8.65 -17.54 9.59
N VAL A 72 -8.86 -16.96 10.77
CA VAL A 72 -9.26 -15.55 10.88
C VAL A 72 -8.13 -14.67 10.34
N ILE A 73 -6.87 -14.95 10.71
CA ILE A 73 -5.71 -14.18 10.22
C ILE A 73 -5.58 -14.24 8.70
N ILE A 74 -5.74 -15.43 8.10
CA ILE A 74 -5.63 -15.64 6.65
C ILE A 74 -6.79 -14.96 5.90
N PHE A 75 -8.02 -15.03 6.41
CA PHE A 75 -9.19 -14.50 5.71
C PHE A 75 -9.56 -13.06 6.07
N ALA A 76 -9.02 -12.48 7.14
CA ALA A 76 -9.31 -11.10 7.52
C ALA A 76 -8.94 -10.07 6.43
N PRO A 77 -7.75 -10.13 5.78
CA PRO A 77 -7.45 -9.23 4.66
C PRO A 77 -8.48 -9.37 3.52
N LEU A 78 -8.90 -10.60 3.23
CA LEU A 78 -9.89 -10.88 2.19
C LEU A 78 -11.26 -10.26 2.54
N ALA A 79 -11.70 -10.38 3.79
CA ALA A 79 -12.95 -9.78 4.24
C ALA A 79 -12.92 -8.24 4.10
N VAL A 80 -11.81 -7.60 4.46
CA VAL A 80 -11.66 -6.14 4.33
C VAL A 80 -11.63 -5.70 2.87
N VAL A 81 -10.87 -6.37 2.01
CA VAL A 81 -10.83 -6.00 0.58
C VAL A 81 -12.16 -6.23 -0.10
N MET A 82 -12.89 -7.31 0.22
CA MET A 82 -14.25 -7.51 -0.29
C MET A 82 -15.21 -6.42 0.18
N GLY A 83 -15.12 -6.01 1.46
CA GLY A 83 -15.90 -4.90 2.00
C GLY A 83 -15.62 -3.58 1.27
N LEU A 84 -14.35 -3.29 0.96
CA LEU A 84 -13.97 -2.16 0.12
C LEU A 84 -14.53 -2.31 -1.30
N SER A 85 -14.33 -3.45 -1.96
CA SER A 85 -14.78 -3.68 -3.35
C SER A 85 -16.28 -3.52 -3.52
N PHE A 86 -17.09 -4.02 -2.59
CA PHE A 86 -18.56 -3.90 -2.66
C PHE A 86 -19.07 -2.56 -2.13
N GLY A 87 -18.35 -1.95 -1.20
CA GLY A 87 -18.76 -0.75 -0.48
C GLY A 87 -18.27 0.56 -1.08
N ILE A 88 -17.27 0.56 -1.97
CA ILE A 88 -16.51 1.78 -2.32
C ILE A 88 -17.38 2.97 -2.76
N ASN A 89 -18.45 2.72 -3.52
CA ASN A 89 -19.36 3.77 -4.00
C ASN A 89 -20.25 4.38 -2.91
N ARG A 90 -20.29 3.78 -1.72
CA ARG A 90 -21.12 4.19 -0.58
C ARG A 90 -20.30 4.62 0.63
N LEU A 91 -19.00 4.35 0.63
CA LEU A 91 -18.10 4.71 1.72
C LEU A 91 -17.67 6.16 1.61
N SER A 92 -17.58 6.85 2.76
CA SER A 92 -16.90 8.13 2.80
C SER A 92 -15.39 7.93 2.55
N ALA A 93 -14.72 8.97 2.08
CA ALA A 93 -13.28 8.93 1.84
C ALA A 93 -12.49 8.54 3.10
N SER A 94 -12.89 9.02 4.28
CA SER A 94 -12.22 8.70 5.54
C SER A 94 -12.40 7.23 5.95
N THR A 95 -13.58 6.65 5.75
CA THR A 95 -13.81 5.24 6.02
C THR A 95 -13.01 4.36 5.06
N ALA A 96 -12.96 4.71 3.78
CA ALA A 96 -12.14 3.98 2.80
C ALA A 96 -10.65 4.03 3.17
N GLN A 97 -10.13 5.18 3.62
CA GLN A 97 -8.76 5.32 4.11
C GLN A 97 -8.50 4.45 5.34
N LEU A 98 -9.39 4.47 6.34
CA LEU A 98 -9.24 3.63 7.54
C LEU A 98 -9.19 2.14 7.17
N LEU A 99 -10.12 1.69 6.33
CA LEU A 99 -10.18 0.31 5.86
C LEU A 99 -8.93 -0.07 5.05
N PHE A 100 -8.37 0.86 4.26
CA PHE A 100 -7.12 0.65 3.55
C PHE A 100 -5.93 0.42 4.51
N TRP A 101 -5.78 1.26 5.54
CA TRP A 101 -4.72 1.07 6.54
C TRP A 101 -4.91 -0.20 7.37
N LEU A 102 -6.16 -0.52 7.72
CA LEU A 102 -6.50 -1.78 8.37
C LEU A 102 -6.13 -2.98 7.48
N TYR A 103 -6.48 -2.92 6.19
CA TYR A 103 -6.12 -3.93 5.22
C TYR A 103 -4.60 -4.13 5.15
N ALA A 104 -3.82 -3.05 5.01
CA ALA A 104 -2.36 -3.11 4.99
C ALA A 104 -1.79 -3.77 6.26
N GLY A 105 -2.29 -3.40 7.44
CA GLY A 105 -1.90 -4.02 8.71
C GLY A 105 -2.25 -5.52 8.77
N LEU A 106 -3.44 -5.91 8.31
CA LEU A 106 -3.88 -7.30 8.30
C LEU A 106 -3.08 -8.15 7.29
N VAL A 107 -2.72 -7.60 6.13
CA VAL A 107 -1.81 -8.26 5.20
C VAL A 107 -0.46 -8.51 5.87
N GLY A 108 0.07 -7.52 6.60
CA GLY A 108 1.30 -7.67 7.38
C GLY A 108 1.19 -8.78 8.44
N LEU A 109 0.10 -8.78 9.20
CA LEU A 109 -0.20 -9.83 10.18
C LEU A 109 -0.26 -11.21 9.52
N SER A 110 -0.92 -11.34 8.36
CA SER A 110 -1.00 -12.61 7.64
C SER A 110 0.36 -13.07 7.10
N LEU A 111 1.20 -12.15 6.62
CA LEU A 111 2.53 -12.46 6.12
C LEU A 111 3.54 -12.78 7.22
N SER A 112 3.29 -12.37 8.47
CA SER A 112 4.20 -12.65 9.59
C SER A 112 4.48 -14.14 9.81
N ALA A 113 3.58 -15.04 9.38
CA ALA A 113 3.76 -16.48 9.47
C ALA A 113 4.98 -17.00 8.68
N ILE A 114 5.44 -16.28 7.64
CA ILE A 114 6.57 -16.73 6.81
C ILE A 114 7.90 -16.72 7.59
N PHE A 115 8.01 -15.90 8.64
CA PHE A 115 9.17 -15.86 9.54
C PHE A 115 9.39 -17.19 10.25
N LEU A 116 8.33 -17.94 10.53
CA LEU A 116 8.44 -19.27 11.16
C LEU A 116 8.96 -20.37 10.22
N VAL A 117 9.11 -20.08 8.93
CA VAL A 117 9.45 -21.07 7.88
C VAL A 117 10.73 -20.70 7.14
N TYR A 118 10.96 -19.42 6.88
CA TYR A 118 12.10 -18.91 6.12
C TYR A 118 13.06 -18.12 6.99
N THR A 119 14.32 -18.00 6.54
CA THR A 119 15.32 -17.20 7.27
C THR A 119 15.04 -15.71 7.14
N ASN A 120 15.34 -14.95 8.21
CA ASN A 120 15.27 -13.49 8.23
C ASN A 120 16.05 -12.84 7.08
N GLU A 121 17.20 -13.41 6.72
CA GLU A 121 17.98 -12.96 5.56
C GLU A 121 17.23 -13.11 4.23
N SER A 122 16.58 -14.26 3.99
CA SER A 122 15.83 -14.52 2.75
C SER A 122 14.61 -13.61 2.65
N ILE A 123 13.92 -13.39 3.77
CA ILE A 123 12.77 -12.50 3.85
C ILE A 123 13.18 -11.06 3.57
N ALA A 124 14.22 -10.56 4.27
CA ALA A 124 14.72 -9.20 4.08
C ALA A 124 15.19 -8.97 2.63
N ARG A 125 15.98 -9.89 2.07
CA ARG A 125 16.43 -9.80 0.67
C ARG A 125 15.24 -9.72 -0.28
N THR A 126 14.26 -10.61 -0.16
CA THR A 126 13.09 -10.63 -1.06
C THR A 126 12.26 -9.35 -0.90
N PHE A 127 12.01 -8.90 0.33
CA PHE A 127 11.26 -7.68 0.60
C PHE A 127 11.95 -6.45 0.01
N PHE A 128 13.24 -6.23 0.29
CA PHE A 128 13.94 -5.04 -0.21
C PHE A 128 14.18 -5.07 -1.71
N ILE A 129 14.42 -6.24 -2.32
CA ILE A 129 14.52 -6.35 -3.79
C ILE A 129 13.19 -5.97 -4.44
N THR A 130 12.07 -6.50 -3.96
CA THR A 130 10.75 -6.18 -4.51
C THR A 130 10.36 -4.73 -4.25
N ALA A 131 10.62 -4.20 -3.05
CA ALA A 131 10.38 -2.80 -2.71
C ALA A 131 11.21 -1.85 -3.58
N ALA A 132 12.48 -2.15 -3.85
CA ALA A 132 13.31 -1.32 -4.73
C ALA A 132 12.91 -1.43 -6.22
N ALA A 133 12.36 -2.56 -6.65
CA ALA A 133 11.95 -2.78 -8.04
C ALA A 133 10.60 -2.13 -8.38
N PHE A 134 9.68 -2.03 -7.42
CA PHE A 134 8.29 -1.61 -7.63
C PHE A 134 7.88 -0.35 -6.86
N GLY A 135 8.63 0.05 -5.84
CA GLY A 135 8.36 1.22 -4.99
C GLY A 135 8.87 2.52 -5.58
#